data_AF-A0A022XXE5-F1
#
_entry.id   AF-A0A022XXE5-F1
#
_cell.length_a   1.000
_cell.length_b   1.000
_cell.length_c   1.000
_cell.angle_alpha   90.00
_cell.angle_beta   90.00
_cell.angle_gamma   90.00
#
_symmetry.space_group_name_H-M   'P 1'
#
loop_
_entity.id
_entity.type
_entity.pdbx_description
1 polymer ?
#
loop_
_entity_poly.entity_id
_entity_poly.type
_entity_poly.pdbx_seq_one_letter_code
_entity_poly.pdbx_strand_id
1 'polypeptide(L)'
;MLTPTTKLEDLSSSDFIIEAVPEIPDLKTSIFSKLVNIAPAHAILATNTSSISITRIAAATTEDPKDLSGPSRVISTHFMNPVPVQKGVEIITGLQTSQDTIDTSLELMKRMGKIAARSTDSPGFLANRILMPYINEAISCLENGIGTREDIDSIMKYGTNVPMGPLTLADFIGIDTCLAIMNVLHQETGDSKYRPAGLLKRMVDAGWVGKKAGKGFYDY
;
A
#
# COMPACT_ATOMS: atom_id res chain seq x y z
N MET A 1 14.45 -21.85 6.35
CA MET A 1 13.88 -22.26 7.65
C MET A 1 13.14 -21.05 8.20
N LEU A 2 11.96 -21.21 8.81
CA LEU A 2 11.20 -20.12 9.43
C LEU A 2 11.30 -20.24 10.95
N THR A 3 11.68 -19.15 11.62
CA THR A 3 11.81 -19.09 13.08
C THR A 3 10.83 -18.04 13.62
N PRO A 4 9.71 -18.45 14.26
CA PRO A 4 8.76 -17.52 14.82
C PRO A 4 9.27 -16.96 16.16
N THR A 5 8.94 -15.70 16.44
CA THR A 5 9.17 -15.07 17.74
C THR A 5 8.02 -14.10 18.07
N THR A 6 7.89 -13.77 19.35
CA THR A 6 6.99 -12.73 19.89
C THR A 6 7.77 -11.59 20.57
N LYS A 7 9.11 -11.65 20.54
CA LYS A 7 10.00 -10.66 21.14
C LYS A 7 10.64 -9.83 20.04
N LEU A 8 10.58 -8.50 20.16
CA LEU A 8 11.21 -7.61 19.19
C LEU A 8 12.74 -7.70 19.26
N GLU A 9 13.29 -7.99 20.44
CA GLU A 9 14.72 -8.06 20.72
C GLU A 9 15.42 -9.15 19.90
N ASP A 10 14.70 -10.20 19.51
CA ASP A 10 15.23 -11.27 18.66
C ASP A 10 15.57 -10.79 17.24
N LEU A 11 15.16 -9.56 16.87
CA LEU A 11 15.50 -8.92 15.60
C LEU A 11 16.88 -8.23 15.63
N SER A 12 17.59 -8.24 16.76
CA SER A 12 18.87 -7.54 16.95
C SER A 12 20.04 -8.07 16.09
N SER A 13 19.83 -9.15 15.34
CA SER A 13 20.81 -9.69 14.37
C SER A 13 20.29 -9.65 12.93
N SER A 14 19.17 -8.98 12.66
CA SER A 14 18.57 -8.92 11.32
C SER A 14 19.21 -7.81 10.48
N ASP A 15 19.54 -8.10 9.23
CA ASP A 15 20.08 -7.11 8.27
C ASP A 15 18.98 -6.29 7.58
N PHE A 16 17.77 -6.85 7.48
CA PHE A 16 16.63 -6.22 6.81
C PHE A 16 15.33 -6.63 7.52
N ILE A 17 14.57 -5.65 8.01
CA ILE A 17 13.33 -5.87 8.75
C ILE A 17 12.18 -5.29 7.94
N ILE A 18 11.10 -6.06 7.70
CA ILE A 18 9.90 -5.58 7.01
C ILE A 18 8.73 -5.58 7.99
N GLU A 19 8.26 -4.41 8.35
CA GLU A 19 7.07 -4.20 9.14
C GLU A 19 5.82 -4.36 8.25
N ALA A 20 4.89 -5.24 8.65
CA ALA A 20 3.65 -5.52 7.93
C ALA A 20 2.45 -5.72 8.88
N VAL A 21 2.39 -4.92 9.94
CA VAL A 21 1.27 -4.85 10.90
C VAL A 21 0.10 -4.04 10.31
N PRO A 22 -1.09 -4.00 10.96
CA PRO A 22 -2.23 -3.23 10.48
C PRO A 22 -1.89 -1.76 10.17
N GLU A 23 -2.64 -1.17 9.23
CA GLU A 23 -2.42 0.17 8.68
C GLU A 23 -2.86 1.27 9.67
N ILE A 24 -2.21 1.32 10.85
CA ILE A 24 -2.45 2.28 11.93
C ILE A 24 -1.20 3.14 12.10
N PRO A 25 -1.23 4.44 11.76
CA PRO A 25 -0.03 5.30 11.77
C PRO A 25 0.75 5.28 13.09
N ASP A 26 0.05 5.45 14.23
CA ASP A 26 0.69 5.54 15.54
C ASP A 26 1.31 4.22 15.99
N LEU A 27 0.71 3.09 15.57
CA LEU A 27 1.27 1.77 15.84
C LEU A 27 2.58 1.58 15.05
N LYS A 28 2.59 1.94 13.76
CA LYS A 28 3.79 1.83 12.93
C LYS A 28 4.90 2.76 13.42
N THR A 29 4.63 4.02 13.70
CA THR A 29 5.65 4.94 14.23
C THR A 29 6.20 4.47 15.58
N SER A 30 5.37 3.93 16.46
CA SER A 30 5.81 3.33 17.73
C SER A 30 6.69 2.08 17.54
N ILE A 31 6.42 1.27 16.51
CA ILE A 31 7.27 0.12 16.18
C ILE A 31 8.63 0.61 15.67
N PHE A 32 8.66 1.59 14.76
CA PHE A 32 9.90 2.11 14.18
C PHE A 32 10.80 2.80 15.22
N SER A 33 10.23 3.53 16.18
CA SER A 33 11.00 4.13 17.28
C SER A 33 11.65 3.10 18.20
N LYS A 34 11.07 1.89 18.31
CA LYS A 34 11.70 0.76 19.02
C LYS A 34 12.73 0.05 18.15
N LEU A 35 12.39 -0.24 16.89
CA LEU A 35 13.25 -0.99 15.98
C LEU A 35 14.59 -0.30 15.73
N VAL A 36 14.64 1.04 15.65
CA VAL A 36 15.89 1.76 15.44
C VAL A 36 16.92 1.50 16.56
N ASN A 37 16.45 1.23 17.78
CA ASN A 37 17.29 0.95 18.94
C ASN A 37 17.64 -0.54 19.08
N ILE A 38 16.78 -1.43 18.58
CA ILE A 38 16.96 -2.88 18.68
C ILE A 38 17.81 -3.43 17.53
N ALA A 39 17.54 -2.97 16.31
CA ALA A 39 18.19 -3.46 15.11
C ALA A 39 19.65 -2.95 15.04
N PRO A 40 20.58 -3.74 14.48
CA PRO A 40 21.94 -3.29 14.21
C PRO A 40 21.95 -1.96 13.46
N ALA A 41 22.97 -1.11 13.66
CA ALA A 41 23.06 0.19 13.00
C ALA A 41 23.04 0.10 11.46
N HIS A 42 23.53 -1.01 10.89
CA HIS A 42 23.54 -1.25 9.43
C HIS A 42 22.21 -1.79 8.88
N ALA A 43 21.29 -2.22 9.73
CA ALA A 43 20.06 -2.86 9.30
C ALA A 43 19.11 -1.86 8.62
N ILE A 44 18.45 -2.30 7.55
CA ILE A 44 17.39 -1.54 6.89
C ILE A 44 16.06 -1.81 7.58
N LEU A 45 15.31 -0.74 7.83
CA LEU A 45 13.99 -0.76 8.45
C LEU A 45 12.94 -0.45 7.39
N ALA A 46 12.32 -1.49 6.83
CA ALA A 46 11.32 -1.35 5.79
C ALA A 46 9.89 -1.49 6.33
N THR A 47 8.93 -0.87 5.65
CA THR A 47 7.49 -1.01 5.92
C THR A 47 6.74 -1.42 4.66
N ASN A 48 5.76 -2.32 4.78
CA ASN A 48 4.82 -2.71 3.73
C ASN A 48 3.50 -1.90 3.84
N THR A 49 3.62 -0.58 4.01
CA THR A 49 2.47 0.33 4.04
C THR A 49 1.96 0.61 2.64
N SER A 50 0.65 0.86 2.50
CA SER A 50 0.00 1.17 1.22
C SER A 50 -0.36 2.66 1.09
N SER A 51 -0.28 3.42 2.19
CA SER A 51 -0.81 4.78 2.24
C SER A 51 -0.10 5.74 3.22
N ILE A 52 0.56 5.21 4.25
CA ILE A 52 1.18 6.04 5.29
C ILE A 52 2.51 6.62 4.78
N SER A 53 2.71 7.92 5.02
CA SER A 53 3.94 8.63 4.62
C SER A 53 5.20 7.98 5.18
N ILE A 54 6.13 7.68 4.29
CA ILE A 54 7.44 7.10 4.63
C ILE A 54 8.31 8.11 5.36
N THR A 55 8.21 9.38 4.99
CA THR A 55 8.89 10.49 5.67
C THR A 55 8.46 10.58 7.13
N ARG A 56 7.17 10.41 7.41
CA ARG A 56 6.63 10.40 8.78
C ARG A 56 7.09 9.18 9.58
N ILE A 57 7.09 8.00 8.97
CA ILE A 57 7.60 6.77 9.63
C ILE A 57 9.09 6.90 9.92
N ALA A 58 9.88 7.39 8.96
CA ALA A 58 11.31 7.62 9.12
C ALA A 58 11.60 8.59 10.27
N ALA A 59 10.88 9.72 10.33
CA ALA A 59 11.06 10.72 11.38
C ALA A 59 10.84 10.17 12.80
N ALA A 60 10.03 9.10 12.96
CA ALA A 60 9.80 8.47 14.27
C ALA A 60 11.03 7.70 14.82
N THR A 61 12.09 7.56 14.03
CA THR A 61 13.32 6.85 14.44
C THR A 61 14.37 7.74 15.11
N THR A 62 14.07 9.04 15.31
CA THR A 62 14.96 9.98 15.98
C THR A 62 14.16 11.05 16.73
N GLU A 63 14.71 11.57 17.82
CA GLU A 63 14.21 12.78 18.48
C GLU A 63 14.88 14.06 17.95
N ASP A 64 16.08 13.95 17.37
CA ASP A 64 16.80 15.05 16.72
C ASP A 64 16.60 14.98 15.20
N PRO A 65 15.90 15.94 14.56
CA PRO A 65 15.68 15.95 13.11
C PRO A 65 16.97 16.10 12.28
N LYS A 66 18.11 16.43 12.90
CA LYS A 66 19.42 16.50 12.24
C LYS A 66 20.18 15.18 12.31
N ASP A 67 19.81 14.27 13.21
CA ASP A 67 20.39 12.94 13.26
C ASP A 67 19.72 12.04 12.22
N LEU A 68 20.48 11.74 11.16
CA LEU A 68 20.01 10.91 10.06
C LEU A 68 20.35 9.42 10.23
N SER A 69 21.03 9.03 11.31
CA SER A 69 21.48 7.63 11.51
C SER A 69 20.32 6.63 11.52
N GLY A 70 19.20 7.00 12.17
CA GLY A 70 17.94 6.28 12.14
C GLY A 70 17.16 6.45 10.84
N PRO A 71 16.69 7.66 10.50
CA PRO A 71 15.70 7.84 9.43
C PRO A 71 16.26 7.54 8.04
N SER A 72 17.57 7.62 7.83
CA SER A 72 18.16 7.35 6.51
C SER A 72 18.13 5.89 6.08
N ARG A 73 17.95 4.95 7.02
CA ARG A 73 17.80 3.51 6.74
C ARG A 73 16.36 3.03 6.72
N VAL A 74 15.39 3.97 6.66
CA VAL A 74 13.97 3.67 6.55
C VAL A 74 13.50 3.77 5.10
N ILE A 75 12.73 2.77 4.65
CA ILE A 75 12.20 2.68 3.28
C ILE A 75 10.85 1.95 3.25
N SER A 76 10.11 2.06 2.15
CA SER A 76 8.95 1.19 1.91
C SER A 76 9.26 0.06 0.94
N THR A 77 8.71 -1.11 1.21
CA THR A 77 8.69 -2.29 0.32
C THR A 77 7.23 -2.74 0.14
N HIS A 78 6.45 -1.97 -0.61
CA HIS A 78 5.03 -2.24 -0.81
C HIS A 78 4.81 -3.39 -1.80
N PHE A 79 4.56 -4.59 -1.26
CA PHE A 79 4.29 -5.81 -2.02
C PHE A 79 2.83 -5.90 -2.46
N MET A 80 2.62 -6.49 -3.64
CA MET A 80 1.29 -6.71 -4.19
C MET A 80 0.73 -8.08 -3.78
N ASN A 81 -0.53 -8.14 -3.40
CA ASN A 81 -1.20 -9.39 -3.01
C ASN A 81 -1.67 -10.20 -4.24
N PRO A 82 -1.50 -11.54 -4.29
CA PRO A 82 -0.77 -12.40 -3.36
C PRO A 82 0.75 -12.30 -3.50
N VAL A 83 1.44 -12.03 -2.39
CA VAL A 83 2.88 -11.72 -2.37
C VAL A 83 3.76 -12.78 -3.04
N PRO A 84 3.56 -14.10 -2.86
CA PRO A 84 4.40 -15.10 -3.52
C PRO A 84 4.25 -15.14 -5.05
N VAL A 85 3.09 -14.73 -5.57
CA VAL A 85 2.73 -14.85 -7.00
C VAL A 85 3.02 -13.55 -7.75
N GLN A 86 2.69 -12.40 -7.14
CA GLN A 86 2.87 -11.11 -7.79
C GLN A 86 4.34 -10.74 -7.89
N LYS A 87 4.78 -10.33 -9.08
CA LYS A 87 6.17 -9.91 -9.32
C LYS A 87 6.41 -8.45 -8.94
N GLY A 88 5.40 -7.60 -9.03
CA GLY A 88 5.51 -6.18 -8.72
C GLY A 88 5.77 -5.94 -7.24
N VAL A 89 6.70 -5.04 -6.95
CA VAL A 89 6.89 -4.42 -5.64
C VAL A 89 7.17 -2.94 -5.87
N GLU A 90 6.66 -2.10 -5.00
CA GLU A 90 6.93 -0.67 -5.05
C GLU A 90 7.91 -0.27 -3.94
N ILE A 91 8.98 0.41 -4.33
CA ILE A 91 9.99 0.95 -3.43
C ILE A 91 9.75 2.45 -3.29
N ILE A 92 9.36 2.86 -2.09
CA ILE A 92 9.03 4.26 -1.79
C ILE A 92 10.04 4.84 -0.81
N THR A 93 10.57 6.01 -1.17
CA THR A 93 11.59 6.72 -0.38
C THR A 93 10.95 7.87 0.39
N GLY A 94 11.25 7.97 1.69
CA GLY A 94 11.03 9.20 2.45
C GLY A 94 12.09 10.24 2.11
N LEU A 95 11.92 11.47 2.59
CA LEU A 95 12.90 12.54 2.39
C LEU A 95 14.31 12.20 2.92
N GLN A 96 14.36 11.37 3.96
CA GLN A 96 15.58 11.04 4.68
C GLN A 96 16.32 9.83 4.09
N THR A 97 15.63 8.98 3.32
CA THR A 97 16.14 7.67 2.86
C THR A 97 17.45 7.84 2.07
N SER A 98 18.51 7.13 2.48
CA SER A 98 19.81 7.18 1.80
C SER A 98 19.83 6.38 0.51
N GLN A 99 20.77 6.73 -0.38
CA GLN A 99 21.00 6.00 -1.63
C GLN A 99 21.41 4.54 -1.37
N ASP A 100 22.25 4.29 -0.37
CA ASP A 100 22.67 2.93 0.02
C ASP A 100 21.48 2.04 0.45
N THR A 101 20.51 2.62 1.17
CA THR A 101 19.27 1.93 1.57
C THR A 101 18.44 1.56 0.35
N ILE A 102 18.34 2.47 -0.62
CA ILE A 102 17.62 2.24 -1.87
C ILE A 102 18.28 1.11 -2.65
N ASP A 103 19.59 1.17 -2.87
CA ASP A 103 20.32 0.22 -3.71
C ASP A 103 20.30 -1.19 -3.10
N THR A 104 20.49 -1.28 -1.78
CA THR A 104 20.39 -2.55 -1.04
C THR A 104 18.99 -3.14 -1.12
N SER A 105 17.95 -2.31 -0.98
CA SER A 105 16.56 -2.75 -1.07
C SER A 105 16.21 -3.25 -2.47
N LEU A 106 16.67 -2.56 -3.53
CA LEU A 106 16.46 -2.96 -4.91
C LEU A 106 17.13 -4.30 -5.22
N GLU A 107 18.37 -4.49 -4.76
CA GLU A 107 19.09 -5.75 -4.92
C GLU A 107 18.41 -6.90 -4.16
N LEU A 108 17.90 -6.64 -2.94
CA LEU A 108 17.11 -7.63 -2.21
C LEU A 108 15.82 -8.01 -2.97
N MET A 109 15.07 -7.04 -3.47
CA MET A 109 13.85 -7.29 -4.25
C MET A 109 14.16 -8.13 -5.50
N LYS A 110 15.24 -7.81 -6.21
CA LYS A 110 15.71 -8.58 -7.37
C LYS A 110 16.05 -10.02 -7.01
N ARG A 111 16.75 -10.26 -5.89
CA ARG A 111 17.06 -11.61 -5.38
C ARG A 111 15.80 -12.40 -5.02
N MET A 112 14.74 -11.73 -4.59
CA MET A 112 13.41 -12.33 -4.37
C MET A 112 12.62 -12.56 -5.67
N GLY A 113 13.18 -12.26 -6.85
CA GLY A 113 12.49 -12.38 -8.14
C GLY A 113 11.41 -11.32 -8.36
N LYS A 114 11.46 -10.21 -7.62
CA LYS A 114 10.53 -9.08 -7.76
C LYS A 114 11.04 -8.08 -8.79
N ILE A 115 10.09 -7.33 -9.36
CA ILE A 115 10.31 -6.23 -10.28
C ILE A 115 9.92 -4.96 -9.54
N ALA A 116 10.92 -4.18 -9.15
CA ALA A 116 10.73 -2.97 -8.36
C ALA A 116 10.36 -1.78 -9.25
N ALA A 117 9.26 -1.10 -8.92
CA ALA A 117 8.97 0.25 -9.36
C ALA A 117 9.39 1.23 -8.25
N ARG A 118 10.00 2.36 -8.60
CA ARG A 118 10.39 3.39 -7.62
C ARG A 118 9.39 4.53 -7.62
N SER A 119 9.04 5.01 -6.44
CA SER A 119 8.23 6.21 -6.27
C SER A 119 8.70 7.06 -5.10
N THR A 120 8.36 8.33 -5.16
CA THR A 120 8.55 9.27 -4.04
C THR A 120 7.38 9.16 -3.07
N ASP A 121 7.61 9.47 -1.80
CA ASP A 121 6.57 9.56 -0.78
C ASP A 121 5.45 10.54 -1.20
N SER A 122 4.32 10.00 -1.63
CA SER A 122 3.17 10.73 -2.14
C SER A 122 1.89 9.93 -1.88
N PRO A 123 0.72 10.58 -1.66
CA PRO A 123 -0.51 9.86 -1.38
C PRO A 123 -0.85 8.82 -2.47
N GLY A 124 -0.97 7.57 -2.05
CA GLY A 124 -1.24 6.40 -2.88
C GLY A 124 -0.07 5.92 -3.76
N PHE A 125 1.12 6.49 -3.56
CA PHE A 125 2.34 6.15 -4.30
C PHE A 125 2.11 6.13 -5.82
N LEU A 126 2.56 5.12 -6.56
CA LEU A 126 2.23 4.93 -7.99
C LEU A 126 1.00 4.06 -8.16
N ALA A 127 1.02 2.85 -7.59
CA ALA A 127 0.01 1.84 -7.92
C ALA A 127 -1.39 2.29 -7.54
N ASN A 128 -1.60 2.68 -6.28
CA ASN A 128 -2.91 3.07 -5.77
C ASN A 128 -3.37 4.44 -6.31
N ARG A 129 -2.44 5.37 -6.56
CA ARG A 129 -2.74 6.67 -7.15
C ARG A 129 -3.30 6.57 -8.58
N ILE A 130 -2.98 5.50 -9.30
CA ILE A 130 -3.52 5.22 -10.65
C ILE A 130 -4.74 4.29 -10.56
N LEU A 131 -4.61 3.19 -9.81
CA LEU A 131 -5.61 2.12 -9.78
C LEU A 131 -6.91 2.54 -9.10
N MET A 132 -6.84 3.26 -7.98
CA MET A 132 -8.05 3.59 -7.21
C MET A 132 -8.95 4.58 -7.95
N PRO A 133 -8.43 5.66 -8.59
CA PRO A 133 -9.28 6.50 -9.43
C PRO A 133 -9.88 5.76 -10.62
N TYR A 134 -9.14 4.82 -11.24
CA TYR A 134 -9.67 3.99 -12.31
C TYR A 134 -10.87 3.14 -11.84
N ILE A 135 -10.76 2.48 -10.69
CA ILE A 135 -11.87 1.73 -10.09
C ILE A 135 -13.02 2.68 -9.73
N ASN A 136 -12.72 3.81 -9.10
CA ASN A 136 -13.72 4.80 -8.69
C ASN A 136 -14.50 5.38 -9.88
N GLU A 137 -13.85 5.55 -11.03
CA GLU A 137 -14.51 5.99 -12.26
C GLU A 137 -15.47 4.92 -12.80
N ALA A 138 -15.07 3.65 -12.79
CA ALA A 138 -15.97 2.55 -13.16
C ALA A 138 -17.22 2.49 -12.26
N ILE A 139 -17.05 2.74 -10.96
CA ILE A 139 -18.15 2.83 -10.00
C ILE A 139 -19.04 4.04 -10.30
N SER A 140 -18.46 5.17 -10.70
CA SER A 140 -19.21 6.36 -11.11
C SER A 140 -20.01 6.13 -12.38
N CYS A 141 -19.46 5.41 -13.37
CA CYS A 141 -20.20 4.97 -14.56
C CYS A 141 -21.41 4.10 -14.21
N LEU A 142 -21.25 3.17 -13.26
CA LEU A 142 -22.35 2.36 -12.76
C LEU A 142 -23.39 3.19 -12.00
N GLU A 143 -22.95 4.07 -11.09
CA GLU A 143 -23.83 4.95 -10.30
C GLU A 143 -24.68 5.86 -11.20
N ASN A 144 -24.12 6.36 -12.30
CA ASN A 144 -24.80 7.24 -13.24
C ASN A 144 -25.57 6.50 -14.34
N GLY A 145 -25.60 5.15 -14.32
CA GLY A 145 -26.34 4.35 -15.29
C GLY A 145 -25.78 4.38 -16.72
N ILE A 146 -24.48 4.65 -16.89
CA ILE A 146 -23.83 4.68 -18.22
C ILE A 146 -23.74 3.28 -18.83
N GLY A 147 -23.60 2.26 -17.99
CA GLY A 147 -23.56 0.86 -18.43
C GLY A 147 -23.90 -0.08 -17.29
N THR A 148 -24.24 -1.32 -17.66
CA THR A 148 -24.41 -2.39 -16.66
C THR A 148 -23.05 -2.75 -16.07
N ARG A 149 -23.09 -3.37 -14.90
CA ARG A 149 -21.90 -3.81 -14.17
C ARG A 149 -21.11 -4.85 -14.97
N GLU A 150 -21.82 -5.73 -15.67
CA GLU A 150 -21.30 -6.75 -16.57
C GLU A 150 -20.67 -6.12 -17.82
N ASP A 151 -21.30 -5.11 -18.43
CA ASP A 151 -20.77 -4.41 -19.60
C ASP A 151 -19.51 -3.60 -19.26
N ILE A 152 -19.50 -2.90 -18.11
CA ILE A 152 -18.34 -2.14 -17.63
C ILE A 152 -17.13 -3.06 -17.43
N ASP A 153 -17.31 -4.20 -16.76
CA ASP A 153 -16.22 -5.15 -16.58
C ASP A 153 -15.79 -5.80 -17.90
N SER A 154 -16.74 -6.14 -18.77
CA SER A 154 -16.48 -6.78 -20.06
C SER A 154 -15.72 -5.87 -21.02
N ILE A 155 -16.13 -4.60 -21.15
CA ILE A 155 -15.44 -3.67 -22.06
C ILE A 155 -14.03 -3.36 -21.56
N MET A 156 -13.81 -3.28 -20.26
CA MET A 156 -12.46 -3.12 -19.73
C MET A 156 -11.64 -4.38 -20.00
N LYS A 157 -12.15 -5.56 -19.65
CA LYS A 157 -11.41 -6.82 -19.82
C LYS A 157 -11.09 -7.14 -21.28
N TYR A 158 -12.09 -7.09 -22.17
CA TYR A 158 -11.96 -7.52 -23.55
C TYR A 158 -11.60 -6.38 -24.52
N GLY A 159 -11.99 -5.14 -24.21
CA GLY A 159 -11.69 -3.97 -25.03
C GLY A 159 -10.32 -3.34 -24.73
N THR A 160 -9.85 -3.39 -23.47
CA THR A 160 -8.56 -2.81 -23.06
C THR A 160 -7.54 -3.85 -22.60
N ASN A 161 -7.92 -5.12 -22.61
CA ASN A 161 -7.06 -6.27 -22.30
C ASN A 161 -6.52 -6.29 -20.85
N VAL A 162 -7.24 -5.69 -19.90
CA VAL A 162 -6.94 -5.88 -18.48
C VAL A 162 -7.41 -7.28 -18.04
N PRO A 163 -6.70 -7.97 -17.14
CA PRO A 163 -7.02 -9.37 -16.80
C PRO A 163 -8.34 -9.53 -16.04
N MET A 164 -8.79 -8.48 -15.37
CA MET A 164 -9.99 -8.44 -14.53
C MET A 164 -10.66 -7.07 -14.67
N GLY A 165 -11.99 -7.06 -14.82
CA GLY A 165 -12.75 -5.83 -14.86
C GLY A 165 -12.68 -5.06 -13.53
N PRO A 166 -12.82 -3.73 -13.55
CA PRO A 166 -12.59 -2.88 -12.37
C PRO A 166 -13.55 -3.15 -11.21
N LEU A 167 -14.80 -3.52 -11.47
CA LEU A 167 -15.80 -3.77 -10.44
C LEU A 167 -15.57 -5.13 -9.79
N THR A 168 -15.26 -6.15 -10.59
CA THR A 168 -14.78 -7.45 -10.07
C THR A 168 -13.50 -7.23 -9.24
N LEU A 169 -12.56 -6.43 -9.73
CA LEU A 169 -11.30 -6.16 -9.04
C LEU A 169 -11.55 -5.47 -7.68
N ALA A 170 -12.47 -4.51 -7.63
CA ALA A 170 -12.88 -3.87 -6.37
C ALA A 170 -13.41 -4.88 -5.35
N ASP A 171 -14.22 -5.86 -5.78
CA ASP A 171 -14.74 -6.91 -4.90
C ASP A 171 -13.65 -7.83 -4.35
N PHE A 172 -12.58 -8.08 -5.12
CA PHE A 172 -11.43 -8.87 -4.67
C PHE A 172 -10.49 -8.09 -3.75
N ILE A 173 -10.33 -6.79 -3.97
CA ILE A 173 -9.56 -5.89 -3.09
C ILE A 173 -10.29 -5.67 -1.76
N GLY A 174 -11.61 -5.57 -1.82
CA GLY A 174 -12.46 -5.10 -0.74
C GLY A 174 -12.87 -3.65 -0.99
N ILE A 175 -14.18 -3.43 -1.10
CA ILE A 175 -14.76 -2.12 -1.41
C ILE A 175 -14.47 -1.10 -0.29
N ASP A 176 -14.41 -1.56 0.96
CA ASP A 176 -13.99 -0.75 2.11
C ASP A 176 -12.53 -0.31 2.02
N THR A 177 -11.63 -1.19 1.58
CA THR A 177 -10.24 -0.85 1.29
C THR A 177 -10.15 0.19 0.16
N CYS A 178 -10.91 0.01 -0.93
CA CYS A 178 -10.97 0.99 -2.02
C CYS A 178 -11.45 2.36 -1.53
N LEU A 179 -12.51 2.40 -0.70
CA LEU A 179 -13.02 3.63 -0.12
C LEU A 179 -12.00 4.29 0.81
N ALA A 180 -11.33 3.51 1.67
CA ALA A 180 -10.31 4.02 2.57
C ALA A 180 -9.17 4.71 1.80
N ILE A 181 -8.66 4.07 0.74
CA ILE A 181 -7.59 4.65 -0.08
C ILE A 181 -8.06 5.89 -0.84
N MET A 182 -9.28 5.88 -1.41
CA MET A 182 -9.84 7.08 -2.06
C MET A 182 -9.99 8.25 -1.09
N ASN A 183 -10.38 8.00 0.16
CA ASN A 183 -10.44 9.03 1.19
C ASN A 183 -9.04 9.59 1.52
N VAL A 184 -8.02 8.73 1.65
CA VAL A 184 -6.63 9.18 1.86
C VAL A 184 -6.17 10.04 0.68
N LEU A 185 -6.38 9.59 -0.56
CA LEU A 185 -6.04 10.35 -1.75
C LEU A 185 -6.71 11.73 -1.75
N HIS A 186 -8.02 11.79 -1.47
CA HIS A 186 -8.77 13.04 -1.45
C HIS A 186 -8.31 13.99 -0.34
N GLN A 187 -8.10 13.48 0.88
CA GLN A 187 -7.73 14.30 2.03
C GLN A 187 -6.30 14.83 1.91
N GLU A 188 -5.34 13.97 1.59
CA GLU A 188 -3.92 14.34 1.56
C GLU A 188 -3.56 15.20 0.34
N THR A 189 -4.27 15.05 -0.78
CA THR A 189 -4.06 15.91 -1.95
C THR A 189 -4.90 17.18 -1.93
N GLY A 190 -6.01 17.19 -1.19
CA GLY A 190 -7.02 18.26 -1.23
C GLY A 190 -7.71 18.43 -2.59
N ASP A 191 -7.53 17.48 -3.52
CA ASP A 191 -8.00 17.59 -4.90
C ASP A 191 -9.30 16.80 -5.11
N SER A 192 -10.35 17.53 -5.48
CA SER A 192 -11.68 16.98 -5.78
C SER A 192 -11.70 15.89 -6.86
N LYS A 193 -10.66 15.81 -7.70
CA LYS A 193 -10.43 14.69 -8.63
C LYS A 193 -10.48 13.34 -7.93
N TYR A 194 -10.01 13.25 -6.69
CA TYR A 194 -9.97 12.01 -5.91
C TYR A 194 -11.21 11.81 -5.03
N ARG A 195 -12.30 12.58 -5.23
CA ARG A 195 -13.53 12.40 -4.47
C ARG A 195 -14.09 10.98 -4.68
N PRO A 196 -14.33 10.19 -3.62
CA PRO A 196 -14.93 8.87 -3.76
C PRO A 196 -16.35 8.96 -4.33
N ALA A 197 -16.72 8.01 -5.19
CA ALA A 197 -18.06 7.86 -5.75
C ALA A 197 -19.10 7.71 -4.64
N GLY A 198 -20.33 8.17 -4.88
CA GLY A 198 -21.41 8.09 -3.90
C GLY A 198 -21.81 6.64 -3.63
N LEU A 199 -21.86 5.83 -4.70
CA LEU A 199 -22.19 4.41 -4.61
C LEU A 199 -21.16 3.64 -3.80
N LEU A 200 -19.86 3.95 -3.97
CA LEU A 200 -18.77 3.33 -3.22
C LEU A 200 -18.99 3.48 -1.71
N LYS A 201 -19.37 4.67 -1.24
CA LYS A 201 -19.68 4.93 0.18
C LYS A 201 -20.88 4.11 0.65
N ARG A 202 -21.99 4.16 -0.10
CA ARG A 202 -23.23 3.46 0.27
C ARG A 202 -23.06 1.94 0.33
N MET A 203 -22.21 1.36 -0.52
CA MET A 203 -21.92 -0.08 -0.48
C MET A 203 -21.15 -0.48 0.78
N VAL A 204 -20.19 0.34 1.22
CA VAL A 204 -19.49 0.12 2.49
C VAL A 204 -20.44 0.26 3.67
N ASP A 205 -21.30 1.29 3.68
CA ASP A 205 -22.31 1.49 4.71
C ASP A 205 -23.29 0.30 4.81
N ALA A 206 -23.60 -0.34 3.68
CA ALA A 206 -24.44 -1.53 3.60
C ALA A 206 -23.72 -2.84 3.99
N GLY A 207 -22.42 -2.80 4.25
CA GLY A 207 -21.60 -4.00 4.51
C GLY A 207 -21.34 -4.87 3.27
N TRP A 208 -21.63 -4.37 2.06
CA TRP A 208 -21.39 -5.07 0.80
C TRP A 208 -19.95 -4.82 0.35
N VAL A 209 -19.02 -5.45 1.07
CA VAL A 209 -17.57 -5.17 0.96
C VAL A 209 -16.82 -6.16 0.06
N GLY A 210 -17.52 -6.78 -0.89
CA GLY A 210 -16.96 -7.65 -1.90
C GLY A 210 -16.88 -9.12 -1.47
N LYS A 211 -15.93 -9.83 -2.06
CA LYS A 211 -15.81 -11.29 -1.93
C LYS A 211 -15.68 -11.77 -0.48
N LYS A 212 -15.01 -10.98 0.38
CA LYS A 212 -14.83 -11.32 1.80
C LYS A 212 -16.12 -11.33 2.62
N ALA A 213 -17.18 -10.68 2.14
CA ALA A 213 -18.49 -10.64 2.76
C ALA A 213 -19.55 -11.43 1.97
N GLY A 214 -19.17 -12.15 0.91
CA GLY A 214 -20.10 -12.86 0.03
C GLY A 214 -20.94 -11.94 -0.87
N LYS A 215 -20.75 -10.61 -0.79
CA LYS A 215 -21.55 -9.63 -1.52
C LYS A 215 -20.80 -8.32 -1.72
N GLY A 216 -20.79 -7.82 -2.95
CA GLY A 216 -20.27 -6.51 -3.32
C GLY A 216 -20.98 -6.00 -4.56
N PHE A 217 -20.22 -5.73 -5.62
CA PHE A 217 -20.79 -5.53 -6.94
C PHE A 217 -21.44 -6.85 -7.41
N TYR A 218 -20.73 -7.97 -7.27
CA TYR A 218 -21.22 -9.33 -7.55
C TYR A 218 -21.70 -10.01 -6.25
N ASP A 219 -22.51 -11.06 -6.39
CA ASP A 219 -22.79 -12.03 -5.32
C ASP A 219 -21.78 -13.20 -5.41
N TYR A 220 -21.31 -13.71 -4.25
CA TYR A 220 -20.25 -14.72 -4.13
C TYR A 220 -20.59 -15.88 -3.20
#